data_AF-A0A8J8PAV7-F1
#
_entry.id   AF-A0A8J8PAV7-F1
#
_cell.length_a   1.000
_cell.length_b   1.000
_cell.length_c   1.000
_cell.angle_alpha   90.00
_cell.angle_beta   90.00
_cell.angle_gamma   90.00
#
_symmetry.space_group_name_H-M   'P 1'
#
loop_
_entity.id
_entity.type
_entity.pdbx_description
1 polymer ?
#
loop_
_entity_poly.entity_id
_entity_poly.type
_entity_poly.pdbx_seq_one_letter_code
_entity_poly.pdbx_strand_id
1 'polypeptide(L)'
;MEYFDYDLETPAKDFDVEEFLRRSEENAEQRLEEELERIEKQLDDRQQLFEDARDELESKIELYLERLETAYRTRGSPEELKQLIDEVYQELRREKLKHWRDKQELETERREILREINELEHSDVEHLL
;
A
#
# COMPACT_ATOMS: atom_id res chain seq x y z
N MET A 1 22.85 -53.80 26.60
CA MET A 1 22.05 -52.74 25.96
C MET A 1 21.80 -53.20 24.55
N GLU A 2 20.66 -53.83 24.37
CA GLU A 2 20.16 -54.27 23.08
C GLU A 2 19.40 -53.08 22.50
N TYR A 3 19.84 -52.62 21.34
CA TYR A 3 19.24 -51.52 20.62
C TYR A 3 17.84 -51.96 20.19
N PHE A 4 16.85 -51.11 20.46
CA PHE A 4 15.48 -51.29 19.99
C PHE A 4 15.51 -51.46 18.47
N ASP A 5 15.25 -52.70 18.02
CA ASP A 5 14.83 -53.00 16.65
C ASP A 5 13.58 -52.17 16.39
N TYR A 6 13.73 -51.09 15.62
CA TYR A 6 12.60 -50.53 14.90
C TYR A 6 12.33 -51.49 13.75
N ASP A 7 11.45 -52.46 14.01
CA ASP A 7 10.71 -53.16 12.98
C ASP A 7 10.19 -52.11 11.98
N LEU A 8 10.77 -52.16 10.78
CA LEU A 8 10.34 -51.48 9.57
C LEU A 8 9.01 -52.08 9.11
N GLU A 9 7.95 -51.90 9.88
CA GLU A 9 6.58 -52.26 9.50
C GLU A 9 5.63 -51.09 9.75
N THR A 10 5.86 -50.03 9.00
CA THR A 10 4.73 -49.30 8.40
C THR A 10 5.06 -49.10 6.93
N PRO A 11 4.20 -49.50 5.98
CA PRO A 11 4.28 -48.92 4.66
C PRO A 11 3.86 -47.47 4.86
N ALA A 12 4.82 -46.60 5.13
CA ALA A 12 4.62 -45.17 4.99
C ALA A 12 4.11 -45.03 3.54
N LYS A 13 2.82 -44.74 3.38
CA LYS A 13 2.28 -44.19 2.14
C LYS A 13 3.33 -43.22 1.64
N ASP A 14 3.85 -43.44 0.43
CA ASP A 14 4.74 -42.53 -0.26
C ASP A 14 4.24 -41.11 -0.05
N PHE A 15 4.84 -40.41 0.91
CA PHE A 15 4.57 -39.01 1.11
C PHE A 15 5.33 -38.36 -0.04
N ASP A 16 4.59 -38.00 -1.08
CA ASP A 16 5.15 -37.34 -2.25
C ASP A 16 5.61 -35.94 -1.81
N VAL A 17 6.88 -35.87 -1.41
CA VAL A 17 7.53 -34.64 -0.97
C VAL A 17 7.50 -33.60 -2.08
N GLU A 18 7.62 -34.02 -3.35
CA GLU A 18 7.57 -33.13 -4.51
C GLU A 18 6.17 -32.55 -4.72
N GLU A 19 5.12 -33.36 -4.61
CA GLU A 19 3.73 -32.87 -4.63
C GLU A 19 3.45 -31.89 -3.47
N PHE A 20 3.97 -32.20 -2.28
CA PHE A 20 3.82 -31.33 -1.11
C PHE A 20 4.54 -29.98 -1.27
N LEU A 21 5.78 -29.99 -1.76
CA LEU A 21 6.57 -28.77 -1.97
C LEU A 21 5.94 -27.87 -3.04
N ARG A 22 5.59 -28.45 -4.20
CA ARG A 22 4.91 -27.71 -5.28
C ARG A 22 3.62 -27.08 -4.82
N ARG A 23 2.79 -27.82 -4.09
CA ARG A 23 1.54 -27.30 -3.53
C ARG A 23 1.80 -26.20 -2.50
N SER A 24 2.89 -26.28 -1.75
CA SER A 24 3.28 -25.23 -0.80
C SER A 24 3.71 -23.94 -1.53
N GLU A 25 4.45 -24.06 -2.62
CA GLU A 25 4.86 -22.94 -3.47
C GLU A 25 3.67 -22.28 -4.16
N GLU A 26 2.78 -23.07 -4.79
CA GLU A 26 1.54 -22.57 -5.39
C GLU A 26 0.67 -21.80 -4.37
N ASN A 27 0.56 -22.30 -3.14
CA ASN A 27 -0.17 -21.61 -2.07
C ASN A 27 0.53 -20.32 -1.62
N ALA A 28 1.87 -20.28 -1.65
CA ALA A 28 2.64 -19.10 -1.28
C ALA A 28 2.50 -18.00 -2.34
N GLU A 29 2.58 -18.38 -3.62
CA GLU A 29 2.37 -17.50 -4.77
C GLU A 29 0.96 -16.89 -4.74
N GLN A 30 -0.09 -17.71 -4.59
CA GLN A 30 -1.47 -17.20 -4.50
C GLN A 30 -1.66 -16.20 -3.36
N ARG A 31 -1.04 -16.45 -2.20
CA ARG A 31 -1.11 -15.50 -1.07
C ARG A 31 -0.44 -14.17 -1.39
N LEU A 32 0.68 -14.20 -2.09
CA LEU A 32 1.40 -12.98 -2.48
C LEU A 32 0.62 -12.22 -3.57
N GLU A 33 -0.03 -12.91 -4.49
CA GLU A 33 -0.93 -12.30 -5.48
C GLU A 33 -2.13 -11.60 -4.81
N GLU A 34 -2.78 -12.25 -3.84
CA GLU A 34 -3.87 -11.66 -3.06
C GLU A 34 -3.40 -10.40 -2.30
N GLU A 35 -2.18 -10.45 -1.75
CA GLU A 35 -1.59 -9.31 -1.05
C GLU A 35 -1.24 -8.16 -2.00
N LEU A 36 -0.76 -8.47 -3.20
CA LEU A 36 -0.52 -7.51 -4.27
C LEU A 36 -1.82 -6.79 -4.68
N GLU A 37 -2.90 -7.54 -4.93
CA GLU A 37 -4.21 -6.97 -5.28
C GLU A 37 -4.72 -6.05 -4.16
N ARG A 38 -4.50 -6.44 -2.91
CA ARG A 38 -4.87 -5.62 -1.75
C ARG A 38 -4.10 -4.29 -1.71
N ILE A 39 -2.80 -4.29 -2.01
CA ILE A 39 -1.99 -3.06 -2.06
C ILE A 39 -2.43 -2.17 -3.21
N GLU A 40 -2.72 -2.74 -4.38
CA GLU A 40 -3.21 -1.98 -5.53
C GLU A 40 -4.53 -1.28 -5.21
N LYS A 41 -5.47 -1.98 -4.55
CA LYS A 41 -6.69 -1.36 -4.05
C LYS A 41 -6.42 -0.26 -3.01
N GLN A 42 -5.46 -0.45 -2.11
CA GLN A 42 -5.09 0.58 -1.14
C GLN A 42 -4.51 1.83 -1.81
N LEU A 43 -3.73 1.68 -2.88
CA LEU A 43 -3.21 2.81 -3.64
C LEU A 43 -4.36 3.63 -4.26
N ASP A 44 -5.35 2.95 -4.85
CA ASP A 44 -6.53 3.60 -5.42
C ASP A 44 -7.38 4.31 -4.36
N ASP A 45 -7.69 3.62 -3.25
CA ASP A 45 -8.46 4.19 -2.14
C ASP A 45 -7.76 5.44 -1.56
N ARG A 46 -6.42 5.39 -1.42
CA ARG A 46 -5.61 6.52 -0.91
C ARG A 46 -5.52 7.67 -1.90
N GLN A 47 -5.54 7.39 -3.21
CA GLN A 47 -5.60 8.41 -4.24
C GLN A 47 -6.94 9.15 -4.16
N GLN A 48 -8.05 8.41 -4.07
CA GLN A 48 -9.38 9.01 -3.97
C GLN A 48 -9.52 9.89 -2.73
N LEU A 49 -9.09 9.41 -1.56
CA LEU A 49 -9.11 10.19 -0.32
C LEU A 49 -8.30 11.49 -0.42
N PHE A 50 -7.15 11.44 -1.11
CA PHE A 50 -6.34 12.63 -1.33
C PHE A 50 -7.01 13.63 -2.25
N GLU A 51 -7.66 13.17 -3.32
CA GLU A 51 -8.41 14.02 -4.25
C GLU A 51 -9.58 14.71 -3.56
N ASP A 52 -10.38 13.97 -2.79
CA ASP A 52 -11.50 14.52 -2.03
C ASP A 52 -11.03 15.62 -1.05
N ALA A 53 -9.95 15.36 -0.30
CA ALA A 53 -9.38 16.32 0.63
C ALA A 53 -8.80 17.56 -0.06
N ARG A 54 -8.12 17.35 -1.20
CA ARG A 54 -7.58 18.45 -2.02
C ARG A 54 -8.71 19.35 -2.50
N ASP A 55 -9.76 18.78 -3.08
CA ASP A 55 -10.86 19.53 -3.69
C ASP A 55 -11.64 20.32 -2.63
N GLU A 56 -11.81 19.76 -1.42
CA GLU A 56 -12.40 20.49 -0.28
C GLU A 56 -11.54 21.70 0.13
N LEU A 57 -10.22 21.52 0.27
CA LEU A 57 -9.31 22.59 0.68
C LEU A 57 -9.20 23.69 -0.39
N GLU A 58 -9.16 23.31 -1.67
CA GLU A 58 -9.14 24.26 -2.79
C GLU A 58 -10.45 25.07 -2.83
N SER A 59 -11.60 24.42 -2.65
CA SER A 59 -12.90 25.11 -2.55
C SER A 59 -12.96 26.11 -1.40
N LYS A 60 -12.38 25.78 -0.24
CA LYS A 60 -12.28 26.70 0.91
C LYS A 60 -11.38 27.90 0.60
N ILE A 61 -10.26 27.69 -0.09
CA ILE A 61 -9.36 28.77 -0.52
C ILE A 61 -10.11 29.73 -1.44
N GLU A 62 -10.81 29.23 -2.45
CA GLU A 62 -11.60 30.05 -3.37
C GLU A 62 -12.63 30.90 -2.63
N LEU A 63 -13.42 30.29 -1.76
CA LEU A 63 -14.41 31.00 -0.94
C LEU A 63 -13.77 32.12 -0.09
N TYR A 64 -12.62 31.85 0.52
CA TYR A 64 -11.95 32.86 1.34
C TYR A 64 -11.30 33.96 0.51
N LEU A 65 -10.79 33.66 -0.69
CA LEU A 65 -10.30 34.67 -1.62
C LEU A 65 -11.42 35.61 -2.10
N GLU A 66 -12.61 35.09 -2.40
CA GLU A 66 -13.77 35.92 -2.75
C GLU A 66 -14.19 36.86 -1.60
N ARG A 67 -14.20 36.33 -0.37
CA ARG A 67 -14.48 37.12 0.83
C ARG A 67 -13.41 38.18 1.08
N LEU A 68 -12.14 37.82 0.86
CA LEU A 68 -11.00 38.73 0.99
C LEU A 68 -11.13 39.91 0.03
N GLU A 69 -11.43 39.62 -1.24
CA GLU A 69 -11.64 40.65 -2.26
C GLU A 69 -12.80 41.59 -1.87
N THR A 70 -13.91 41.03 -1.39
CA THR A 70 -15.05 41.81 -0.90
C THR A 70 -14.66 42.72 0.25
N ALA A 71 -13.92 42.22 1.25
CA ALA A 71 -13.48 42.98 2.40
C ALA A 71 -12.57 44.17 2.03
N TYR A 72 -11.66 43.98 1.07
CA TYR A 72 -10.84 45.06 0.53
C TYR A 72 -11.68 46.14 -0.15
N ARG A 73 -12.71 45.75 -0.92
CA ARG A 73 -13.61 46.71 -1.59
C ARG A 73 -14.45 47.51 -0.60
N THR A 74 -14.78 46.96 0.57
CA THR A 74 -15.63 47.61 1.59
C THR A 74 -14.88 48.33 2.71
N ARG A 75 -13.57 48.61 2.56
CA ARG A 75 -12.70 49.24 3.59
C ARG A 75 -12.61 48.48 4.93
N GLY A 76 -12.79 47.16 4.92
CA GLY A 76 -12.55 46.31 6.10
C GLY A 76 -11.06 46.01 6.29
N SER A 77 -10.67 45.57 7.50
CA SER A 77 -9.35 44.96 7.74
C SER A 77 -9.44 43.46 7.40
N PRO A 78 -8.77 42.96 6.36
CA PRO A 78 -8.94 41.59 5.89
C PRO A 78 -7.93 40.60 6.50
N GLU A 79 -7.26 40.98 7.60
CA GLU A 79 -6.10 40.24 8.11
C GLU A 79 -6.45 38.83 8.61
N GLU A 80 -7.62 38.67 9.24
CA GLU A 80 -8.12 37.35 9.67
C GLU A 80 -8.37 36.41 8.49
N LEU A 81 -8.87 36.93 7.36
CA LEU A 81 -9.10 36.13 6.15
C LEU A 81 -7.80 35.68 5.50
N LYS A 82 -6.75 36.53 5.51
CA LYS A 82 -5.42 36.13 5.03
C LYS A 82 -4.83 35.01 5.88
N GLN A 83 -4.91 35.13 7.20
CA GLN A 83 -4.41 34.11 8.12
C GLN A 83 -5.11 32.77 7.86
N LEU A 84 -6.44 32.79 7.70
CA LEU A 84 -7.21 31.60 7.40
C LEU A 84 -6.84 30.99 6.03
N ILE A 85 -6.62 31.80 5.00
CA ILE A 85 -6.14 31.33 3.69
C ILE A 85 -4.76 30.66 3.82
N ASP A 86 -3.84 31.30 4.54
CA ASP A 86 -2.49 30.77 4.77
C ASP A 86 -2.52 29.44 5.53
N GLU A 87 -3.39 29.30 6.53
CA GLU A 87 -3.62 28.05 7.25
C GLU A 87 -4.12 26.94 6.33
N VAL A 88 -5.13 27.21 5.48
CA VAL A 88 -5.66 26.21 4.54
C VAL A 88 -4.60 25.82 3.50
N TYR A 89 -3.76 26.75 3.04
CA TYR A 89 -2.61 26.40 2.19
C TYR A 89 -1.56 25.53 2.91
N GLN A 90 -1.33 25.75 4.20
CA GLN A 90 -0.45 24.88 4.99
C GLN A 90 -1.05 23.48 5.15
N GLU A 91 -2.36 23.36 5.35
CA GLU A 91 -3.07 22.07 5.35
C GLU A 91 -2.93 21.35 4.01
N LEU A 92 -3.17 22.04 2.90
CA LEU A 92 -3.01 21.46 1.56
C LEU A 92 -1.58 20.94 1.32
N ARG A 93 -0.57 21.68 1.77
CA ARG A 93 0.83 21.23 1.70
C ARG A 93 1.09 19.99 2.56
N ARG A 94 0.52 19.93 3.77
CA ARG A 94 0.65 18.77 4.66
C ARG A 94 -0.02 17.53 4.05
N GLU A 95 -1.21 17.68 3.47
CA GLU A 95 -1.91 16.54 2.87
C GLU A 95 -1.17 16.02 1.63
N LYS A 96 -0.62 16.90 0.78
CA LYS A 96 0.26 16.50 -0.35
C LYS A 96 1.47 15.70 0.11
N LEU A 97 2.14 16.14 1.18
CA LEU A 97 3.31 15.43 1.73
C LEU A 97 2.93 14.06 2.30
N LYS A 98 1.80 13.99 3.01
CA LYS A 98 1.28 12.74 3.57
C LYS A 98 0.92 11.75 2.47
N HIS A 99 0.13 12.16 1.48
CA HIS A 99 -0.23 11.32 0.35
C HIS A 99 1.00 10.81 -0.41
N TRP A 100 2.00 11.67 -0.62
CA TRP A 100 3.26 11.24 -1.25
C TRP A 100 3.98 10.15 -0.45
N ARG A 101 4.08 10.29 0.89
CA ARG A 101 4.70 9.29 1.75
C ARG A 101 3.94 7.97 1.73
N ASP A 102 2.63 8.02 1.92
CA ASP A 102 1.75 6.84 1.90
C ASP A 102 1.90 6.09 0.57
N LYS A 103 1.96 6.82 -0.56
CA LYS A 103 2.21 6.23 -1.87
C LYS A 103 3.60 5.59 -1.99
N GLN A 104 4.65 6.23 -1.48
CA GLN A 104 6.00 5.65 -1.51
C GLN A 104 6.12 4.38 -0.67
N GLU A 105 5.46 4.34 0.49
CA GLU A 105 5.41 3.15 1.36
C GLU A 105 4.74 1.98 0.61
N LEU A 106 3.52 2.19 0.10
CA LEU A 106 2.78 1.16 -0.65
C LEU A 106 3.50 0.70 -1.93
N GLU A 107 4.14 1.62 -2.66
CA GLU A 107 4.95 1.28 -3.84
C GLU A 107 6.20 0.46 -3.49
N THR A 108 6.75 0.64 -2.28
CA THR A 108 7.89 -0.14 -1.81
C THR A 108 7.44 -1.55 -1.48
N GLU A 109 6.36 -1.69 -0.71
CA GLU A 109 5.74 -2.97 -0.36
C GLU A 109 5.34 -3.76 -1.63
N ARG A 110 4.71 -3.08 -2.61
CA ARG A 110 4.40 -3.66 -3.92
C ARG A 110 5.62 -4.26 -4.62
N ARG A 111 6.76 -3.57 -4.58
CA ARG A 111 8.00 -4.05 -5.22
C ARG A 111 8.63 -5.22 -4.47
N GLU A 112 8.47 -5.28 -3.15
CA GLU A 112 8.94 -6.39 -2.34
C GLU A 112 8.15 -7.66 -2.67
N ILE A 113 6.82 -7.59 -2.66
CA ILE A 113 5.94 -8.71 -3.03
C ILE A 113 6.22 -9.21 -4.45
N LEU A 114 6.38 -8.30 -5.43
CA LEU A 114 6.72 -8.69 -6.80
C LEU A 114 8.08 -9.41 -6.91
N ARG A 115 9.04 -9.06 -6.05
CA ARG A 115 10.31 -9.80 -6.00
C ARG A 115 10.11 -11.17 -5.38
N GLU A 116 9.34 -11.29 -4.30
CA GLU A 116 9.06 -12.58 -3.66
C GLU A 116 8.35 -13.54 -4.63
N ILE A 117 7.35 -13.07 -5.38
CA ILE A 117 6.71 -13.85 -6.45
C ILE A 117 7.75 -14.31 -7.48
N ASN A 118 8.58 -13.38 -7.95
CA ASN A 118 9.59 -13.70 -8.96
C ASN A 118 10.63 -14.71 -8.45
N GLU A 119 11.03 -14.63 -7.18
CA GLU A 119 11.93 -15.59 -6.56
C GLU A 119 11.32 -17.00 -6.49
N LEU A 120 10.03 -17.10 -6.18
CA LEU A 120 9.30 -18.39 -6.22
C LEU A 120 9.25 -18.96 -7.65
N GLU A 121 8.94 -18.14 -8.66
CA GLU A 121 8.93 -18.56 -10.06
C GLU A 121 10.30 -19.05 -10.56
N HIS A 122 11.41 -18.49 -10.03
CA HIS A 122 12.76 -18.84 -10.46
C HIS A 122 13.36 -20.02 -9.67
N SER A 123 12.86 -20.28 -8.45
CA SER A 123 13.21 -21.46 -7.64
C SER A 123 12.91 -22.78 -8.38
N ASP A 124 11.79 -22.83 -9.12
CA ASP A 124 11.42 -23.95 -9.99
C ASP A 124 12.46 -24.25 -11.10
N VAL A 125 13.18 -23.23 -11.59
CA VAL A 125 14.14 -23.37 -12.70
C VAL A 125 15.48 -23.93 -12.22
N GLU A 126 15.92 -23.62 -11.00
CA GLU A 126 17.18 -24.11 -10.44
C GLU A 126 17.10 -25.58 -10.00
N HIS A 127 15.90 -26.11 -9.73
CA HIS A 127 15.70 -27.53 -9.43
C HIS A 127 15.57 -28.44 -10.67
N LEU A 128 15.55 -27.88 -11.89
CA LEU A 128 15.40 -28.61 -13.16
C LEU A 128 16.69 -28.70 -14.02
N LEU A 129 17.84 -28.21 -13.54
CA LEU A 129 19.16 -28.24 -14.23
C LEU A 129 20.21 -29.04 -13.45
#